data_AF-A0A316DDQ7-F1
#
_entry.id   AF-A0A316DDQ7-F1
#
_cell.length_a   1.000
_cell.length_b   1.000
_cell.length_c   1.000
_cell.angle_alpha   90.00
_cell.angle_beta   90.00
_cell.angle_gamma   90.00
#
_symmetry.space_group_name_H-M   'P 1'
#
loop_
_entity.id
_entity.type
_entity.pdbx_description
1 polymer ?
#
loop_
_entity_poly.entity_id
_entity_poly.type
_entity_poly.pdbx_seq_one_letter_code
_entity_poly.pdbx_strand_id
1 'polypeptide(L)'
;MREETLRSLILRAKSGDSEALQTVIERFRPLIKKYTRQADLKDAHDLEQELILRLIVLVRSYREELPYGFMELVEQEWAKNSRLSN
;
A
#
# COMPACT_ATOMS: atom_id res chain seq x y z
N MET A 1 1.00 13.72 24.69
CA MET A 1 1.33 13.68 23.25
C MET A 1 0.20 12.92 22.56
N ARG A 2 -0.48 13.51 21.57
CA ARG A 2 -1.51 12.77 20.81
C ARG A 2 -0.78 11.72 19.98
N GLU A 3 -1.16 10.45 20.14
CA GLU A 3 -0.57 9.34 19.41
C GLU A 3 -0.84 9.55 17.90
N GLU A 4 0.23 9.58 17.09
CA GLU A 4 0.07 9.74 15.65
C GLU A 4 -0.57 8.48 15.05
N THR A 5 -1.75 8.68 14.46
CA THR A 5 -2.50 7.63 13.78
C THR A 5 -1.73 7.10 12.58
N LEU A 6 -1.94 5.83 12.23
CA LEU A 6 -1.34 5.26 11.02
C LEU A 6 -1.74 6.07 9.76
N ARG A 7 -2.99 6.54 9.71
CA ARG A 7 -3.49 7.38 8.62
C ARG A 7 -2.69 8.67 8.47
N SER A 8 -2.45 9.41 9.56
CA SER A 8 -1.68 10.66 9.50
C SER A 8 -0.24 10.43 9.03
N LEU A 9 0.38 9.32 9.45
CA LEU A 9 1.73 8.95 9.00
C LEU A 9 1.77 8.63 7.51
N ILE A 10 0.79 7.89 6.99
CA ILE A 10 0.70 7.55 5.55
C ILE A 10 0.53 8.82 4.71
N LEU A 11 -0.34 9.75 5.12
CA LEU A 11 -0.57 11.01 4.40
C LEU A 11 0.68 11.91 4.39
N ARG A 12 1.39 12.01 5.52
CA ARG A 12 2.67 12.73 5.62
C ARG A 12 3.73 12.09 4.74
N ALA A 13 3.90 10.78 4.85
CA ALA A 13 4.87 10.00 4.06
C ALA A 13 4.62 10.16 2.55
N LYS A 14 3.36 10.13 2.12
CA LYS A 14 2.97 10.39 0.72
C LYS A 14 3.38 11.79 0.26
N SER A 15 3.32 12.79 1.14
CA SER A 15 3.66 14.18 0.86
C SER A 15 5.18 14.44 0.83
N GLY A 16 6.00 13.41 1.03
CA GLY A 16 7.46 13.50 0.99
C GLY A 16 8.15 13.54 2.36
N ASP A 17 7.41 13.36 3.45
CA ASP A 17 7.98 13.29 4.81
C ASP A 17 8.71 11.94 5.03
N SER A 18 10.04 11.97 4.94
CA SER A 18 10.89 10.80 5.13
C SER A 18 10.83 10.20 6.53
N GLU A 19 10.61 11.02 7.57
CA GLU A 19 10.51 10.56 8.96
C GLU A 19 9.20 9.80 9.17
N ALA A 20 8.10 10.31 8.61
CA ALA A 20 6.82 9.62 8.62
C ALA A 20 6.91 8.29 7.84
N LEU A 21 7.57 8.26 6.68
CA LEU A 21 7.76 7.04 5.90
C LEU A 21 8.57 5.98 6.67
N GLN A 22 9.67 6.40 7.30
CA GLN A 22 10.48 5.50 8.13
C GLN A 22 9.68 4.94 9.30
N THR A 23 8.86 5.78 9.94
CA THR A 23 7.98 5.36 11.04
C THR A 23 6.96 4.32 10.58
N VAL A 24 6.39 4.48 9.38
CA VAL A 24 5.50 3.47 8.78
C VAL A 24 6.24 2.16 8.56
N ILE A 25 7.43 2.20 7.93
CA ILE A 25 8.24 1.00 7.68
C ILE A 25 8.55 0.27 8.98
N GLU A 26 9.00 0.97 10.02
CA GLU A 26 9.32 0.33 11.31
C GLU A 26 8.08 -0.26 12.01
N ARG A 27 6.91 0.37 11.88
CA ARG A 27 5.65 -0.22 12.39
C ARG A 27 5.28 -1.52 11.68
N PHE A 28 5.58 -1.64 10.39
CA PHE A 28 5.31 -2.86 9.60
C PHE A 28 6.44 -3.89 9.63
N ARG A 29 7.65 -3.53 10.07
CA ARG A 29 8.81 -4.43 10.15
C ARG A 29 8.53 -5.75 10.90
N PRO A 30 7.82 -5.78 12.04
CA PRO A 30 7.50 -7.04 12.72
C PRO A 30 6.66 -7.99 11.85
N LEU A 31 5.72 -7.43 11.07
CA LEU A 31 4.88 -8.20 10.15
C LEU A 31 5.68 -8.72 8.97
N ILE A 32 6.51 -7.87 8.36
CA ILE A 32 7.40 -8.25 7.26
C ILE A 32 8.34 -9.38 7.70
N LYS A 33 8.99 -9.24 8.85
CA LYS A 33 9.85 -10.29 9.43
C LYS A 33 9.11 -11.59 9.71
N LYS A 34 7.84 -11.53 10.11
CA LYS A 34 7.04 -12.75 10.32
C LYS A 34 6.88 -13.54 9.03
N TYR A 35 6.65 -12.88 7.90
CA TYR A 35 6.49 -13.54 6.61
C TYR A 35 7.82 -13.96 5.98
N THR A 36 8.88 -13.17 6.14
CA THR A 36 10.20 -13.53 5.57
C THR A 36 10.86 -14.70 6.28
N ARG A 37 10.59 -14.89 7.58
CA ARG A 37 11.06 -16.07 8.34
C ARG A 37 10.47 -17.41 7.87
N GLN A 38 9.41 -17.38 7.06
CA GLN A 38 8.82 -18.58 6.46
C GLN A 38 9.48 -18.94 5.12
N ALA A 39 10.31 -18.05 4.57
CA ALA A 39 11.08 -18.30 3.35
C ALA A 39 12.44 -18.95 3.68
N ASP A 40 13.06 -19.54 2.66
CA ASP A 40 14.44 -20.04 2.76
C ASP A 40 15.40 -18.91 3.17
N LEU A 41 16.39 -19.21 4.01
CA LEU A 41 17.37 -18.23 4.53
C LEU A 41 18.06 -17.41 3.43
N LYS A 42 18.31 -18.04 2.28
CA LYS A 42 18.92 -17.42 1.08
C LYS A 42 18.02 -16.35 0.45
N ASP A 43 16.70 -16.52 0.53
CA ASP A 43 15.72 -15.66 -0.15
C ASP A 43 15.05 -14.68 0.82
N ALA A 44 15.16 -14.94 2.14
CA ALA A 44 14.51 -14.16 3.18
C ALA A 44 14.92 -12.68 3.18
N HIS A 45 16.18 -12.38 2.85
CA HIS A 45 16.68 -11.01 2.78
C HIS A 45 16.11 -10.26 1.56
N ASP A 46 16.15 -10.90 0.39
CA ASP A 46 15.61 -10.32 -0.85
C ASP A 46 14.09 -10.12 -0.74
N LEU A 47 13.39 -11.07 -0.11
CA LEU A 47 11.97 -10.97 0.18
C LEU A 47 11.67 -9.83 1.16
N GLU A 48 12.50 -9.61 2.18
CA GLU A 48 12.34 -8.46 3.10
C GLU A 48 12.44 -7.14 2.33
N GLN A 49 13.45 -6.99 1.48
CA GLN A 49 13.63 -5.78 0.67
C GLN A 49 12.45 -5.54 -0.29
N GLU A 50 12.01 -6.58 -0.99
CA GLU A 50 10.87 -6.51 -1.92
C GLU A 50 9.57 -6.09 -1.20
N LEU A 51 9.31 -6.65 -0.01
CA LEU A 51 8.15 -6.28 0.79
C LEU A 51 8.20 -4.83 1.27
N ILE A 52 9.39 -4.34 1.65
CA ILE A 52 9.58 -2.93 2.01
C ILE A 52 9.36 -2.02 0.79
N LEU A 53 9.90 -2.38 -0.38
CA LEU A 53 9.69 -1.62 -1.62
C LEU A 53 8.20 -1.54 -1.98
N ARG A 54 7.49 -2.66 -1.92
CA ARG A 54 6.03 -2.69 -2.15
C ARG A 54 5.26 -1.84 -1.16
N LEU A 55 5.65 -1.86 0.11
CA LEU A 55 5.05 -1.00 1.13
C LEU A 55 5.24 0.48 0.79
N ILE A 56 6.44 0.90 0.37
CA ILE A 56 6.73 2.27 -0.05
C ILE A 56 5.86 2.67 -1.26
N VAL A 57 5.75 1.80 -2.26
CA VAL A 57 4.88 2.02 -3.43
C VAL A 57 3.43 2.19 -3.01
N LEU A 58 2.92 1.32 -2.12
CA LEU A 58 1.56 1.41 -1.60
C LEU A 58 1.31 2.75 -0.88
N VAL A 59 2.21 3.16 0.00
CA VAL A 59 2.12 4.46 0.69
C VAL A 59 2.09 5.63 -0.30
N ARG A 60 2.95 5.63 -1.33
CA ARG A 60 2.98 6.70 -2.35
C ARG A 60 1.75 6.70 -3.23
N SER A 61 1.22 5.52 -3.55
CA SER A 61 0.02 5.36 -4.35
C SER A 61 -1.29 5.53 -3.57
N TYR A 62 -1.23 5.70 -2.25
CA TYR A 62 -2.40 5.76 -1.38
C TYR A 62 -3.35 6.87 -1.83
N ARG A 63 -4.58 6.48 -2.20
CA ARG A 63 -5.68 7.38 -2.53
C ARG A 63 -6.73 7.20 -1.45
N GLU A 64 -7.01 8.28 -0.73
CA GLU A 64 -8.02 8.30 0.33
C GLU A 64 -9.44 8.21 -0.24
N GLU A 65 -9.66 8.83 -1.39
CA GLU A 65 -10.91 8.77 -2.13
C GLU A 65 -10.60 8.15 -3.49
N LEU A 66 -11.30 7.08 -3.86
CA LEU A 66 -11.44 6.77 -5.28
C LEU A 66 -12.19 7.97 -5.88
N PRO A 67 -11.64 8.68 -6.87
CA PRO A 67 -12.29 9.85 -7.41
C PRO A 67 -13.67 9.43 -7.90
N TYR A 68 -14.66 10.28 -7.68
CA TYR A 68 -16.08 10.04 -7.97
C TYR A 68 -16.34 9.62 -9.44
N GLY A 69 -15.38 9.84 -10.36
CA GLY A 69 -15.42 9.32 -11.74
C GLY A 69 -14.85 7.91 -11.97
N PHE A 70 -14.13 7.31 -11.02
CA PHE A 70 -13.65 5.92 -11.14
C PHE A 70 -14.81 4.93 -11.06
N MET A 71 -15.75 5.15 -10.15
CA MET A 71 -16.98 4.34 -10.10
C MET A 71 -17.79 4.48 -11.38
N GLU A 72 -17.92 5.70 -11.89
CA GLU A 72 -18.59 5.98 -13.16
C GLU A 72 -17.94 5.27 -14.35
N LEU A 73 -16.60 5.20 -14.38
CA LEU A 73 -15.82 4.48 -15.39
C LEU A 73 -16.02 2.96 -15.27
N VAL A 74 -16.03 2.41 -14.05
CA VAL A 74 -16.27 0.98 -13.79
C VAL A 74 -17.69 0.60 -14.23
N GLU A 75 -18.69 1.41 -13.91
CA GLU A 75 -20.08 1.20 -14.32
C GLU A 75 -20.24 1.21 -15.85
N GLN A 76 -19.58 2.16 -16.54
CA GLN A 76 -19.59 2.21 -18.01
C GLN A 76 -18.97 0.97 -18.64
N GLU A 77 -17.83 0.51 -18.14
CA GLU A 77 -17.16 -0.69 -18.67
C GLU A 77 -17.94 -1.98 -18.36
N TRP A 78 -18.56 -2.08 -17.18
CA TRP A 78 -19.45 -3.17 -16.83
C TRP A 78 -20.69 -3.22 -17.75
N ALA A 79 -21.31 -2.07 -18.01
CA ALA A 79 -22.48 -1.96 -18.89
C ALA A 79 -22.16 -2.33 -20.35
N LYS A 80 -20.95 -2.00 -20.84
CA LYS A 80 -20.49 -2.39 -22.18
C LYS A 80 -20.32 -3.90 -22.32
N ASN A 81 -19.68 -4.56 -21.35
CA ASN A 81 -19.48 -6.02 -21.40
C ASN A 81 -20.77 -6.82 -21.17
N SER A 82 -21.71 -6.29 -20.38
CA SER A 82 -23.02 -6.91 -20.15
C SER A 82 -23.90 -6.95 -21.42
N ARG A 83 -23.68 -6.02 -22.36
CA ARG A 83 -24.42 -5.94 -23.64
C ARG A 83 -23.86 -6.86 -24.73
N LEU A 84 -22.65 -7.38 -24.54
CA LEU A 84 -21.99 -8.30 -25.47
C LEU A 84 -22.31 -9.79 -25.18
N SER A 85 -23.14 -10.06 -24.17
CA SER A 85 -23.50 -11.42 -23.73
C SER A 85 -24.94 -11.80 -24.05
N ASN A 86 -25.66 -11.03 -24.88
CA ASN A 86 -27.00 -11.35 -25.41
C ASN A 86 -26.98 -11.47 -26.93
#